data_AF-A0A0L0D8L9-F1
#
_entry.id   AF-A0A0L0D8L9-F1
#
_cell.length_a   1.000
_cell.length_b   1.000
_cell.length_c   1.000
_cell.angle_alpha   90.00
_cell.angle_beta   90.00
_cell.angle_gamma   90.00
#
_symmetry.space_group_name_H-M   'P 1'
#
loop_
_entity.id
_entity.type
_entity.pdbx_description
1 polymer ?
#
loop_
_entity_poly.entity_id
_entity_poly.type
_entity_poly.pdbx_seq_one_letter_code
_entity_poly.pdbx_strand_id
1 'polypeptide(L)'
;MEKEFAPRIQRAFARNDGPGLAEALSLTMGDWDGIDGRTAGKMKRAISRANLPSEVHAELVCSVVDAAVARSAGDPVASYEELVKAHSALHKILRSEKGWIVPVVEMMCAQLRRGAMAADEAVVAGGGMEQYLGQCTEPLRKIFAALINAREAFKGSRKEGALFVVNQLFFAYFKLNLLLNCKGVIRSVETRLAKVMTKFRISQQVTYKYFTGRLALFDGKYEEASNLLGEAFDLCDRTPAGTSLAFWSSSSRSGCFSARRPSRRSLPLTALTSLSTLPTALSRATSPSSTPPSPPTSATTLPKACTSCSSSSASSPIATSSAKSTPSSPQTRFPSRALPPPSPLPASQPTTQRPSACSPTLSTRDT
;
A
#
# COMPACT_ATOMS: atom_id res chain seq x y z
N MET A 1 -5.05 8.99 31.20
CA MET A 1 -4.60 7.64 30.75
C MET A 1 -4.97 6.43 31.65
N GLU A 2 -4.06 5.86 32.47
CA GLU A 2 -4.07 4.44 32.95
C GLU A 2 -5.42 3.81 33.31
N LYS A 3 -6.10 4.36 34.33
CA LYS A 3 -7.26 3.69 34.98
C LYS A 3 -8.48 3.59 34.06
N GLU A 4 -8.59 4.47 33.06
CA GLU A 4 -9.77 4.52 32.19
C GLU A 4 -9.57 3.80 30.85
N PHE A 5 -8.33 3.56 30.42
CA PHE A 5 -8.03 3.00 29.10
C PHE A 5 -8.72 1.65 28.85
N ALA A 6 -8.51 0.66 29.71
CA ALA A 6 -9.13 -0.67 29.52
C ALA A 6 -10.67 -0.63 29.60
N PRO A 7 -11.32 0.07 30.56
CA PRO A 7 -12.76 0.31 30.53
C PRO A 7 -13.25 1.02 29.26
N ARG A 8 -12.53 2.03 28.75
CA ARG A 8 -12.90 2.74 27.51
C ARG A 8 -12.87 1.80 26.31
N ILE A 9 -11.80 1.03 26.15
CA ILE A 9 -11.64 0.03 25.09
C ILE A 9 -12.73 -1.06 25.20
N GLN A 10 -12.98 -1.60 26.39
CA GLN A 10 -14.02 -2.61 26.62
C GLN A 10 -15.43 -2.10 26.29
N ARG A 11 -15.77 -0.86 26.73
CA ARG A 11 -17.05 -0.21 26.38
C ARG A 11 -17.19 -0.03 24.87
N ALA A 12 -16.11 0.30 24.16
CA ALA A 12 -16.15 0.51 22.72
C ALA A 12 -16.40 -0.78 21.95
N PHE A 13 -15.71 -1.88 22.28
CA PHE A 13 -15.99 -3.20 21.72
C PHE A 13 -17.41 -3.69 22.06
N ALA A 14 -17.85 -3.57 23.32
CA ALA A 14 -19.19 -4.00 23.74
C ALA A 14 -20.34 -3.22 23.07
N ARG A 15 -20.08 -2.01 22.55
CA ARG A 15 -21.06 -1.15 21.86
C ARG A 15 -20.89 -1.11 20.34
N ASN A 16 -19.89 -1.78 19.78
CA ASN A 16 -19.47 -1.63 18.38
C ASN A 16 -19.15 -0.16 18.00
N ASP A 17 -18.58 0.60 18.94
CA ASP A 17 -18.22 2.01 18.77
C ASP A 17 -16.88 2.15 18.05
N GLY A 18 -16.94 2.06 16.72
CA GLY A 18 -15.78 2.23 15.83
C GLY A 18 -15.07 3.56 16.00
N PRO A 19 -15.77 4.73 16.01
CA PRO A 19 -15.14 6.03 16.22
C PRO A 19 -14.46 6.16 17.59
N GLY A 20 -15.13 5.79 18.69
CA GLY A 20 -14.57 5.89 20.04
C GLY A 20 -13.38 4.97 20.28
N LEU A 21 -13.36 3.80 19.64
CA LEU A 21 -12.22 2.88 19.60
C LEU A 21 -11.07 3.42 18.74
N ALA A 22 -11.39 4.01 17.58
CA ALA A 22 -10.38 4.59 16.68
C ALA A 22 -9.67 5.80 17.31
N GLU A 23 -10.39 6.64 18.06
CA GLU A 23 -9.79 7.73 18.84
C GLU A 23 -8.89 7.19 19.95
N ALA A 24 -9.37 6.22 20.74
CA ALA A 24 -8.63 5.60 21.85
C ALA A 24 -7.34 4.87 21.43
N LEU A 25 -7.25 4.42 20.17
CA LEU A 25 -6.09 3.76 19.59
C LEU A 25 -5.26 4.66 18.64
N SER A 26 -5.63 5.95 18.51
CA SER A 26 -4.89 6.87 17.66
C SER A 26 -3.64 7.40 18.36
N LEU A 27 -2.45 7.07 17.86
CA LEU A 27 -1.19 7.69 18.24
C LEU A 27 -1.13 9.19 17.85
N THR A 28 -2.03 9.66 16.99
CA THR A 28 -2.06 11.07 16.53
C THR A 28 -3.03 11.93 17.36
N MET A 29 -4.14 11.36 17.83
CA MET A 29 -5.21 12.10 18.53
C MET A 29 -5.40 11.69 20.00
N GLY A 30 -4.84 10.56 20.43
CA GLY A 30 -5.00 10.04 21.79
C GLY A 30 -4.04 10.66 22.81
N ASP A 31 -4.47 10.62 24.08
CA ASP A 31 -3.64 10.86 25.26
C ASP A 31 -2.59 9.73 25.40
N TRP A 32 -1.36 10.02 24.99
CA TRP A 32 -0.18 9.15 25.11
C TRP A 32 0.98 9.85 25.84
N ASP A 33 0.73 10.99 26.50
CA ASP A 33 1.78 11.75 27.17
C ASP A 33 2.30 11.01 28.41
N GLY A 34 3.63 11.04 28.61
CA GLY A 34 4.31 10.29 29.67
C GLY A 34 4.18 8.76 29.60
N ILE A 35 3.77 8.15 28.47
CA ILE A 35 3.69 6.68 28.39
C ILE A 35 5.08 6.03 28.41
N ASP A 36 5.30 5.17 29.40
CA ASP A 36 6.52 4.37 29.57
C ASP A 36 6.22 2.86 29.59
N GLY A 37 7.26 2.03 29.60
CA GLY A 37 7.13 0.57 29.68
C GLY A 37 6.40 0.06 30.93
N ARG A 38 6.47 0.78 32.07
CA ARG A 38 5.74 0.43 33.30
C ARG A 38 4.23 0.69 33.15
N THR A 39 3.88 1.85 32.59
CA THR A 39 2.51 2.30 32.26
C THR A 39 1.87 1.34 31.26
N ALA A 40 2.55 1.09 30.14
CA ALA A 40 2.14 0.10 29.15
C ALA A 40 2.01 -1.31 29.74
N GLY A 41 2.94 -1.74 30.60
CA GLY A 41 2.85 -3.02 31.30
C GLY A 41 1.59 -3.15 32.17
N LYS A 42 1.15 -2.07 32.84
CA LYS A 42 -0.14 -2.04 33.54
C LYS A 42 -1.32 -2.07 32.57
N MET A 43 -1.28 -1.28 31.49
CA MET A 43 -2.34 -1.21 30.48
C MET A 43 -2.57 -2.58 29.83
N LYS A 44 -1.51 -3.28 29.40
CA LYS A 44 -1.60 -4.66 28.89
C LYS A 44 -2.20 -5.60 29.93
N ARG A 45 -1.75 -5.58 31.19
CA ARG A 45 -2.34 -6.39 32.28
C ARG A 45 -3.78 -6.00 32.64
N ALA A 46 -4.26 -4.83 32.25
CA ALA A 46 -5.68 -4.46 32.34
C ALA A 46 -6.47 -4.98 31.13
N ILE A 47 -5.90 -4.89 29.93
CA ILE A 47 -6.46 -5.42 28.67
C ILE A 47 -6.58 -6.96 28.68
N SER A 48 -5.56 -7.69 29.15
CA SER A 48 -5.62 -9.16 29.31
C SER A 48 -6.63 -9.63 30.38
N ARG A 49 -7.14 -8.73 31.22
CA ARG A 49 -8.22 -8.99 32.19
C ARG A 49 -9.55 -8.35 31.79
N ALA A 50 -9.58 -7.57 30.71
CA ALA A 50 -10.81 -7.03 30.15
C ALA A 50 -11.49 -8.12 29.32
N ASN A 51 -12.81 -8.28 29.48
CA ASN A 51 -13.56 -9.27 28.70
C ASN A 51 -13.73 -8.75 27.26
N LEU A 52 -12.76 -9.08 26.41
CA LEU A 52 -12.69 -8.72 24.99
C LEU A 52 -13.20 -9.87 24.10
N PRO A 53 -13.72 -9.60 22.88
CA PRO A 53 -14.38 -10.63 22.08
C PRO A 53 -13.47 -11.78 21.62
N SER A 54 -12.15 -11.57 21.57
CA SER A 54 -11.15 -12.63 21.38
C SER A 54 -9.74 -12.13 21.72
N GLU A 55 -8.80 -13.06 21.89
CA GLU A 55 -7.37 -12.76 22.12
C GLU A 55 -6.78 -11.84 21.03
N VAL A 56 -7.23 -11.97 19.78
CA VAL A 56 -6.80 -11.12 18.66
C VAL A 56 -7.17 -9.64 18.86
N HIS A 57 -8.27 -9.35 19.57
CA HIS A 57 -8.62 -7.99 19.94
C HIS A 57 -7.67 -7.43 21.01
N ALA A 58 -7.15 -8.28 21.90
CA ALA A 58 -6.09 -7.91 22.83
C ALA A 58 -4.74 -7.74 22.10
N GLU A 59 -4.39 -8.61 21.14
CA GLU A 59 -3.21 -8.48 20.26
C GLU A 59 -3.18 -7.11 19.57
N LEU A 60 -4.29 -6.71 18.94
CA LEU A 60 -4.44 -5.39 18.31
C LEU A 60 -4.17 -4.24 19.29
N VAL A 61 -4.80 -4.26 20.46
CA VAL A 61 -4.70 -3.16 21.43
C VAL A 61 -3.30 -3.11 22.07
N CYS A 62 -2.73 -4.26 22.42
CA CYS A 62 -1.38 -4.36 23.00
C CYS A 62 -0.31 -3.85 22.03
N SER A 63 -0.34 -4.24 20.75
CA SER A 63 0.62 -3.71 19.77
C SER A 63 0.45 -2.21 19.49
N VAL A 64 -0.75 -1.63 19.60
CA VAL A 64 -0.88 -0.16 19.55
C VAL A 64 -0.25 0.51 20.78
N VAL A 65 -0.41 -0.08 21.97
CA VAL A 65 0.24 0.42 23.20
C VAL A 65 1.77 0.31 23.11
N ASP A 66 2.30 -0.77 22.54
CA ASP A 66 3.76 -0.90 22.32
C ASP A 66 4.28 0.05 21.23
N ALA A 67 3.52 0.27 20.15
CA ALA A 67 3.85 1.29 19.15
C ALA A 67 3.88 2.71 19.76
N ALA A 68 3.05 2.99 20.76
CA ALA A 68 3.09 4.25 21.51
C ALA A 68 4.34 4.39 22.38
N VAL A 69 4.74 3.33 23.09
CA VAL A 69 5.97 3.30 23.91
C VAL A 69 7.23 3.45 23.06
N ALA A 70 7.33 2.73 21.93
CA ALA A 70 8.46 2.86 21.03
C ALA A 70 8.59 4.30 20.51
N ARG A 71 7.46 4.93 20.16
CA ARG A 71 7.43 6.35 19.76
C ARG A 71 7.78 7.32 20.89
N SER A 72 7.33 7.10 22.13
CA SER A 72 7.70 7.98 23.26
C SER A 72 9.18 7.82 23.66
N ALA A 73 9.76 6.64 23.43
CA ALA A 73 11.19 6.38 23.57
C ALA A 73 12.06 6.95 22.42
N GLY A 74 11.45 7.50 21.36
CA GLY A 74 12.16 8.07 20.21
C GLY A 74 12.55 7.05 19.13
N ASP A 75 12.02 5.82 19.16
CA ASP A 75 12.25 4.77 18.15
C ASP A 75 11.03 4.61 17.21
N PRO A 76 11.04 5.27 16.03
CA PRO A 76 9.98 5.10 15.05
C PRO A 76 10.05 3.78 14.28
N VAL A 77 11.20 3.07 14.29
CA VAL A 77 11.35 1.78 13.60
C VAL A 77 10.64 0.69 14.38
N ALA A 78 10.91 0.56 15.69
CA ALA A 78 10.16 -0.34 16.56
C ALA A 78 8.66 0.04 16.63
N SER A 79 8.33 1.34 16.58
CA SER A 79 6.94 1.81 16.49
C SER A 79 6.24 1.33 15.21
N TYR A 80 6.94 1.34 14.07
CA TYR A 80 6.43 0.79 12.81
C TYR A 80 6.25 -0.74 12.88
N GLU A 81 7.20 -1.48 13.44
CA GLU A 81 7.09 -2.95 13.57
C GLU A 81 5.87 -3.38 14.41
N GLU A 82 5.61 -2.68 15.52
CA GLU A 82 4.40 -2.89 16.32
C GLU A 82 3.12 -2.51 15.57
N LEU A 83 3.14 -1.44 14.76
CA LEU A 83 2.02 -1.11 13.87
C LEU A 83 1.79 -2.20 12.80
N VAL A 84 2.82 -2.90 12.33
CA VAL A 84 2.67 -4.07 11.43
C VAL A 84 2.00 -5.26 12.14
N LYS A 85 2.40 -5.55 13.39
CA LYS A 85 1.74 -6.58 14.23
C LYS A 85 0.26 -6.24 14.45
N ALA A 86 -0.04 -4.99 14.79
CA ALA A 86 -1.39 -4.48 14.92
C ALA A 86 -2.21 -4.59 13.61
N HIS A 87 -1.60 -4.41 12.43
CA HIS A 87 -2.27 -4.65 11.14
C HIS A 87 -2.55 -6.13 10.86
N SER A 88 -1.66 -7.03 11.30
CA SER A 88 -1.91 -8.48 11.25
C SER A 88 -3.12 -8.85 12.08
N ALA A 89 -3.20 -8.37 13.33
CA ALA A 89 -4.34 -8.55 14.22
C ALA A 89 -5.64 -7.97 13.61
N LEU A 90 -5.61 -6.73 13.10
CA LEU A 90 -6.75 -6.10 12.43
C LEU A 90 -7.23 -6.90 11.21
N HIS A 91 -6.31 -7.44 10.39
CA HIS A 91 -6.67 -8.26 9.23
C HIS A 91 -7.29 -9.62 9.64
N LYS A 92 -6.93 -10.17 10.80
CA LYS A 92 -7.62 -11.32 11.40
C LYS A 92 -9.04 -10.95 11.87
N ILE A 93 -9.18 -9.84 12.60
CA ILE A 93 -10.47 -9.29 13.12
C ILE A 93 -11.45 -8.99 11.99
N LEU A 94 -10.95 -8.45 10.87
CA LEU A 94 -11.76 -8.17 9.68
C LEU A 94 -12.41 -9.41 9.04
N ARG A 95 -12.17 -10.63 9.52
CA ARG A 95 -12.92 -11.82 9.09
C ARG A 95 -14.23 -12.03 9.86
N SER A 96 -14.33 -11.61 11.11
CA SER A 96 -15.58 -11.68 11.91
C SER A 96 -16.40 -10.39 11.83
N GLU A 97 -15.73 -9.23 11.81
CA GLU A 97 -16.41 -7.97 12.03
C GLU A 97 -17.15 -7.40 10.81
N LYS A 98 -18.16 -6.57 11.12
CA LYS A 98 -19.01 -5.85 10.16
C LYS A 98 -18.50 -4.42 9.95
N GLY A 99 -19.23 -3.58 9.21
CA GLY A 99 -18.81 -2.21 8.88
C GLY A 99 -18.54 -1.27 10.06
N TRP A 100 -18.97 -1.60 11.28
CA TRP A 100 -18.71 -0.79 12.48
C TRP A 100 -17.21 -0.52 12.72
N ILE A 101 -16.34 -1.46 12.34
CA ILE A 101 -14.89 -1.38 12.53
C ILE A 101 -14.19 -0.42 11.54
N VAL A 102 -14.89 0.07 10.50
CA VAL A 102 -14.29 0.90 9.43
C VAL A 102 -13.48 2.10 9.94
N PRO A 103 -13.93 2.90 10.92
CA PRO A 103 -13.12 4.02 11.44
C PRO A 103 -11.78 3.56 12.04
N VAL A 104 -11.74 2.39 12.69
CA VAL A 104 -10.50 1.79 13.21
C VAL A 104 -9.59 1.36 12.06
N VAL A 105 -10.15 0.81 10.98
CA VAL A 105 -9.39 0.42 9.79
C VAL A 105 -8.76 1.62 9.10
N GLU A 106 -9.53 2.69 8.89
CA GLU A 106 -9.02 3.93 8.29
C GLU A 106 -7.94 4.57 9.16
N MET A 107 -8.20 4.68 10.47
CA MET A 107 -7.25 5.19 11.45
C MET A 107 -5.94 4.39 11.40
N MET A 108 -6.01 3.07 11.56
CA MET A 108 -4.84 2.18 11.55
C MET A 108 -4.05 2.26 10.23
N CYS A 109 -4.72 2.18 9.08
CA CYS A 109 -4.04 2.28 7.77
C CYS A 109 -3.30 3.61 7.60
N ALA A 110 -3.84 4.70 8.16
CA ALA A 110 -3.17 6.00 8.20
C ALA A 110 -2.09 6.13 9.29
N GLN A 111 -2.10 5.30 10.33
CA GLN A 111 -1.01 5.21 11.31
C GLN A 111 0.18 4.48 10.70
N LEU A 112 -0.03 3.29 10.11
CA LEU A 112 1.02 2.48 9.52
C LEU A 112 1.82 3.24 8.46
N ARG A 113 1.14 3.96 7.56
CA ARG A 113 1.81 4.78 6.55
C ARG A 113 2.64 5.92 7.17
N ARG A 114 2.16 6.56 8.25
CA ARG A 114 2.93 7.61 8.95
C ARG A 114 4.11 7.03 9.72
N GLY A 115 3.93 5.89 10.40
CA GLY A 115 5.01 5.16 11.07
C GLY A 115 6.09 4.72 10.11
N ALA A 116 5.70 4.18 8.94
CA ALA A 116 6.63 3.81 7.87
C ALA A 116 7.48 5.01 7.40
N MET A 117 6.83 6.16 7.15
CA MET A 117 7.53 7.38 6.76
C MET A 117 8.46 7.90 7.86
N ALA A 118 8.08 7.82 9.13
CA ALA A 118 8.93 8.23 10.26
C ALA A 118 10.12 7.27 10.48
N ALA A 119 9.93 5.97 10.22
CA ALA A 119 10.99 4.97 10.25
C ALA A 119 12.00 5.18 9.11
N ASP A 120 11.50 5.46 7.89
CA ASP A 120 12.35 5.83 6.74
C ASP A 120 13.10 7.15 7.01
N GLU A 121 12.45 8.18 7.55
CA GLU A 121 13.05 9.47 7.90
C GLU A 121 14.18 9.31 8.93
N ALA A 122 13.97 8.50 9.98
CA ALA A 122 14.99 8.22 10.99
C ALA A 122 16.16 7.37 10.45
N VAL A 123 15.89 6.37 9.60
CA VAL A 123 16.95 5.54 9.00
C VAL A 123 17.77 6.34 7.98
N VAL A 124 17.14 7.21 7.18
CA VAL A 124 17.86 8.13 6.27
C VAL A 124 18.67 9.17 7.06
N ALA A 125 18.16 9.68 8.18
CA ALA A 125 18.95 10.54 9.08
C ALA A 125 20.17 9.81 9.69
N GLY A 126 20.08 8.48 9.87
CA GLY A 126 21.19 7.61 10.25
C GLY A 126 22.09 7.16 9.09
N GLY A 127 21.89 7.66 7.87
CA GLY A 127 22.68 7.30 6.67
C GLY A 127 22.29 5.97 6.00
N GLY A 128 21.17 5.36 6.41
CA GLY A 128 20.57 4.20 5.76
C GLY A 128 19.66 4.56 4.57
N MET A 129 18.95 3.56 4.05
CA MET A 129 18.08 3.68 2.87
C MET A 129 16.60 3.51 3.23
N GLU A 130 15.70 4.22 2.53
CA GLU A 130 14.26 4.05 2.69
C GLU A 130 13.79 2.65 2.23
N GLN A 131 12.93 2.02 3.03
CA GLN A 131 12.38 0.69 2.78
C GLN A 131 11.00 0.45 3.42
N TYR A 132 10.69 1.09 4.56
CA TYR A 132 9.52 0.79 5.36
C TYR A 132 8.22 1.19 4.66
N LEU A 133 8.20 2.32 3.96
CA LEU A 133 7.06 2.73 3.13
C LEU A 133 6.80 1.76 1.96
N GLY A 134 7.84 1.09 1.45
CA GLY A 134 7.71 0.00 0.49
C GLY A 134 7.05 -1.23 1.12
N GLN A 135 7.60 -1.68 2.25
CA GLN A 135 7.11 -2.83 3.02
C GLN A 135 5.65 -2.62 3.48
N CYS A 136 5.26 -1.40 3.86
CA CYS A 136 3.91 -1.11 4.37
C CYS A 136 2.81 -1.27 3.32
N THR A 137 3.15 -1.34 2.03
CA THR A 137 2.18 -1.57 0.96
C THR A 137 1.51 -2.96 1.03
N GLU A 138 2.21 -3.98 1.55
CA GLU A 138 1.68 -5.34 1.64
C GLU A 138 0.58 -5.51 2.71
N PRO A 139 0.74 -5.05 3.97
CA PRO A 139 -0.36 -4.99 4.92
C PRO A 139 -1.58 -4.21 4.39
N LEU A 140 -1.35 -3.05 3.75
CA LEU A 140 -2.42 -2.23 3.18
C LEU A 140 -3.17 -2.94 2.03
N ARG A 141 -2.47 -3.68 1.15
CA ARG A 141 -3.08 -4.52 0.10
C ARG A 141 -3.98 -5.61 0.69
N LYS A 142 -3.53 -6.27 1.77
CA LYS A 142 -4.30 -7.34 2.45
C LYS A 142 -5.58 -6.79 3.08
N ILE A 143 -5.51 -5.66 3.77
CA ILE A 143 -6.69 -4.95 4.28
C ILE A 143 -7.64 -4.56 3.13
N PHE A 144 -7.14 -3.90 2.08
CA PHE A 144 -7.94 -3.50 0.91
C PHE A 144 -8.67 -4.70 0.27
N ALA A 145 -7.98 -5.83 0.10
CA ALA A 145 -8.55 -7.06 -0.40
C ALA A 145 -9.68 -7.58 0.51
N ALA A 146 -9.53 -7.55 1.84
CA ALA A 146 -10.59 -7.93 2.76
C ALA A 146 -11.83 -7.03 2.64
N LEU A 147 -11.65 -5.71 2.58
CA LEU A 147 -12.76 -4.74 2.47
C LEU A 147 -13.52 -4.88 1.13
N ILE A 148 -12.82 -4.99 0.01
CA ILE A 148 -13.45 -5.02 -1.33
C ILE A 148 -14.10 -6.39 -1.65
N ASN A 149 -13.69 -7.46 -0.96
CA ASN A 149 -14.30 -8.80 -1.06
C ASN A 149 -15.47 -9.03 -0.08
N ALA A 150 -15.81 -8.08 0.79
CA ALA A 150 -17.01 -8.18 1.62
C ALA A 150 -18.28 -8.39 0.77
N ARG A 151 -19.16 -9.31 1.16
CA ARG A 151 -20.42 -9.60 0.42
C ARG A 151 -21.56 -8.64 0.78
N GLU A 152 -21.40 -7.88 1.86
CA GLU A 152 -22.33 -6.85 2.36
C GLU A 152 -22.74 -5.81 1.29
N ALA A 153 -23.97 -5.31 1.38
CA ALA A 153 -24.41 -4.11 0.64
C ALA A 153 -23.69 -2.87 1.19
N PHE A 154 -23.46 -1.84 0.35
CA PHE A 154 -22.51 -0.75 0.67
C PHE A 154 -22.73 -0.05 2.02
N LYS A 155 -23.97 0.37 2.32
CA LYS A 155 -24.27 1.20 3.50
C LYS A 155 -24.05 0.42 4.80
N GLY A 156 -23.19 0.92 5.68
CA GLY A 156 -22.84 0.29 6.96
C GLY A 156 -21.97 -0.97 6.82
N SER A 157 -21.24 -1.09 5.71
CA SER A 157 -20.37 -2.24 5.43
C SER A 157 -18.89 -1.91 5.46
N ARG A 158 -18.07 -2.97 5.53
CA ARG A 158 -16.60 -2.85 5.39
C ARG A 158 -16.15 -2.17 4.10
N LYS A 159 -16.99 -2.10 3.04
CA LYS A 159 -16.65 -1.44 1.77
C LYS A 159 -16.47 0.07 1.90
N GLU A 160 -17.08 0.72 2.89
CA GLU A 160 -17.01 2.19 3.06
C GLU A 160 -15.58 2.69 3.32
N GLY A 161 -14.74 1.87 3.95
CA GLY A 161 -13.31 2.14 4.14
C GLY A 161 -12.42 1.84 2.94
N ALA A 162 -12.91 1.12 1.91
CA ALA A 162 -12.06 0.59 0.84
C ALA A 162 -11.33 1.70 0.06
N LEU A 163 -12.02 2.79 -0.29
CA LEU A 163 -11.42 3.92 -1.02
C LEU A 163 -10.40 4.69 -0.16
N PHE A 164 -10.53 4.69 1.17
CA PHE A 164 -9.53 5.29 2.05
C PHE A 164 -8.21 4.53 2.04
N VAL A 165 -8.27 3.19 2.06
CA VAL A 165 -7.08 2.33 2.00
C VAL A 165 -6.40 2.44 0.63
N VAL A 166 -7.17 2.52 -0.46
CA VAL A 166 -6.65 2.85 -1.80
C VAL A 166 -5.88 4.17 -1.80
N ASN A 167 -6.42 5.21 -1.16
CA ASN A 167 -5.74 6.50 -1.08
C ASN A 167 -4.45 6.47 -0.22
N GLN A 168 -4.34 5.57 0.77
CA GLN A 168 -3.06 5.34 1.47
C GLN A 168 -2.06 4.58 0.58
N LEU A 169 -2.52 3.58 -0.18
CA LEU A 169 -1.69 2.84 -1.14
C LEU A 169 -1.14 3.75 -2.26
N PHE A 170 -2.00 4.60 -2.84
CA PHE A 170 -1.57 5.58 -3.84
C PHE A 170 -0.53 6.56 -3.29
N PHE A 171 -0.70 7.06 -2.05
CA PHE A 171 0.33 7.90 -1.44
C PHE A 171 1.69 7.20 -1.38
N ALA A 172 1.73 5.93 -0.94
CA ALA A 172 2.96 5.16 -0.89
C ALA A 172 3.57 4.94 -2.29
N TYR A 173 2.76 4.49 -3.27
CA TYR A 173 3.24 4.27 -4.64
C TYR A 173 3.76 5.53 -5.33
N PHE A 174 3.07 6.68 -5.16
CA PHE A 174 3.50 7.95 -5.75
C PHE A 174 4.73 8.55 -5.07
N LYS A 175 4.97 8.27 -3.78
CA LYS A 175 6.22 8.65 -3.09
C LYS A 175 7.40 7.78 -3.55
N LEU A 176 7.18 6.48 -3.74
CA LEU A 176 8.18 5.49 -4.19
C LEU A 176 8.35 5.39 -5.71
N ASN A 177 7.66 6.24 -6.50
CA ASN A 177 7.59 6.19 -7.97
C ASN A 177 7.11 4.85 -8.58
N LEU A 178 6.39 4.02 -7.80
CA LEU A 178 5.88 2.69 -8.21
C LEU A 178 4.55 2.78 -8.97
N LEU A 179 4.49 3.63 -10.00
CA LEU A 179 3.25 4.02 -10.68
C LEU A 179 2.52 2.86 -11.39
N LEU A 180 3.25 1.82 -11.81
CA LEU A 180 2.65 0.62 -12.41
C LEU A 180 1.74 -0.13 -11.43
N ASN A 181 2.08 -0.14 -10.12
CA ASN A 181 1.30 -0.80 -9.08
C ASN A 181 -0.07 -0.13 -8.84
N CYS A 182 -0.23 1.13 -9.24
CA CYS A 182 -1.54 1.82 -9.19
C CYS A 182 -2.56 1.15 -10.13
N LYS A 183 -2.14 0.70 -11.32
CA LYS A 183 -3.06 0.24 -12.40
C LYS A 183 -3.88 -1.00 -11.99
N GLY A 184 -3.30 -1.91 -11.21
CA GLY A 184 -4.01 -3.07 -10.66
C GLY A 184 -5.04 -2.70 -9.58
N VAL A 185 -4.74 -1.69 -8.76
CA VAL A 185 -5.66 -1.18 -7.73
C VAL A 185 -6.81 -0.42 -8.38
N ILE A 186 -6.54 0.44 -9.37
CA ILE A 186 -7.55 1.18 -10.16
C ILE A 186 -8.56 0.21 -10.78
N ARG A 187 -8.11 -0.79 -11.54
CA ARG A 187 -8.97 -1.81 -12.14
C ARG A 187 -9.85 -2.55 -11.12
N SER A 188 -9.32 -2.78 -9.92
CA SER A 188 -10.06 -3.41 -8.81
C SER A 188 -11.18 -2.50 -8.29
N VAL A 189 -10.90 -1.19 -8.16
CA VAL A 189 -11.88 -0.16 -7.76
C VAL A 189 -12.97 -0.01 -8.83
N GLU A 190 -12.59 0.11 -10.10
CA GLU A 190 -13.53 0.25 -11.22
C GLU A 190 -14.49 -0.94 -11.29
N THR A 191 -13.96 -2.16 -11.30
CA THR A 191 -14.73 -3.41 -11.42
C THR A 191 -15.73 -3.62 -10.28
N ARG A 192 -15.42 -3.11 -9.08
CA ARG A 192 -16.10 -3.53 -7.82
C ARG A 192 -16.80 -2.39 -7.08
N LEU A 193 -16.38 -1.15 -7.31
CA LEU A 193 -16.81 0.04 -6.56
C LEU A 193 -17.33 1.18 -7.45
N ALA A 194 -17.20 1.13 -8.78
CA ALA A 194 -17.69 2.21 -9.65
C ALA A 194 -19.17 2.56 -9.42
N LYS A 195 -20.05 1.55 -9.31
CA LYS A 195 -21.49 1.71 -9.02
C LYS A 195 -21.81 2.34 -7.64
N VAL A 196 -20.81 2.55 -6.79
CA VAL A 196 -20.91 3.18 -5.47
C VAL A 196 -19.88 4.30 -5.24
N MET A 197 -19.14 4.73 -6.28
CA MET A 197 -18.10 5.76 -6.16
C MET A 197 -18.64 7.06 -5.55
N THR A 198 -19.83 7.48 -5.97
CA THR A 198 -20.53 8.67 -5.47
C THR A 198 -20.98 8.58 -4.00
N LYS A 199 -20.97 7.39 -3.40
CA LYS A 199 -21.39 7.15 -2.01
C LYS A 199 -20.24 7.22 -0.99
N PHE A 200 -18.99 7.26 -1.46
CA PHE A 200 -17.83 7.53 -0.60
C PHE A 200 -17.80 9.00 -0.16
N ARG A 201 -17.04 9.32 0.90
CA ARG A 201 -16.87 10.70 1.35
C ARG A 201 -16.17 11.52 0.27
N ILE A 202 -16.59 12.78 0.08
CA ILE A 202 -16.07 13.63 -1.02
C ILE A 202 -14.54 13.75 -0.96
N SER A 203 -13.95 13.87 0.23
CA SER A 203 -12.48 13.89 0.40
C SER A 203 -11.78 12.60 -0.05
N GLN A 204 -12.42 11.42 0.06
CA GLN A 204 -11.91 10.18 -0.50
C GLN A 204 -12.01 10.19 -2.05
N GLN A 205 -13.13 10.66 -2.60
CA GLN A 205 -13.37 10.76 -4.06
C GLN A 205 -12.38 11.72 -4.73
N VAL A 206 -12.23 12.95 -4.20
CA VAL A 206 -11.25 13.96 -4.65
C VAL A 206 -9.84 13.38 -4.69
N THR A 207 -9.43 12.74 -3.61
CA THR A 207 -8.08 12.17 -3.49
C THR A 207 -7.84 11.05 -4.50
N TYR A 208 -8.85 10.18 -4.72
CA TYR A 208 -8.77 9.14 -5.74
C TYR A 208 -8.62 9.73 -7.15
N LYS A 209 -9.51 10.66 -7.54
CA LYS A 209 -9.49 11.30 -8.87
C LYS A 209 -8.20 12.09 -9.12
N TYR A 210 -7.65 12.75 -8.10
CA TYR A 210 -6.35 13.42 -8.19
C TYR A 210 -5.21 12.44 -8.52
N PHE A 211 -5.14 11.28 -7.85
CA PHE A 211 -4.12 10.28 -8.13
C PHE A 211 -4.33 9.58 -9.48
N THR A 212 -5.56 9.27 -9.89
CA THR A 212 -5.80 8.67 -11.22
C THR A 212 -5.54 9.66 -12.35
N GLY A 213 -5.93 10.93 -12.20
CA GLY A 213 -5.62 12.00 -13.16
C GLY A 213 -4.12 12.25 -13.31
N ARG A 214 -3.36 12.22 -12.19
CA ARG A 214 -1.88 12.27 -12.25
C ARG A 214 -1.25 11.04 -12.90
N LEU A 215 -1.85 9.86 -12.78
CA LEU A 215 -1.38 8.67 -13.50
C LEU A 215 -1.68 8.77 -15.00
N ALA A 216 -2.84 9.32 -15.38
CA ALA A 216 -3.20 9.59 -16.77
C ALA A 216 -2.23 10.59 -17.43
N LEU A 217 -1.76 11.63 -16.72
CA LEU A 217 -0.69 12.52 -17.21
C LEU A 217 0.61 11.75 -17.49
N PHE A 218 1.01 10.85 -16.59
CA PHE A 218 2.22 10.03 -16.77
C PHE A 218 2.10 9.03 -17.93
N ASP A 219 0.90 8.48 -18.16
CA ASP A 219 0.55 7.64 -19.30
C ASP A 219 0.33 8.45 -20.61
N GLY A 220 0.56 9.77 -20.62
CA GLY A 220 0.41 10.63 -21.81
C GLY A 220 -1.04 10.92 -22.23
N LYS A 221 -2.03 10.56 -21.39
CA LYS A 221 -3.47 10.70 -21.67
C LYS A 221 -4.02 12.04 -21.20
N TYR A 222 -3.67 13.12 -21.89
CA TYR A 222 -3.99 14.49 -21.44
C TYR A 222 -5.50 14.75 -21.28
N GLU A 223 -6.36 14.22 -22.15
CA GLU A 223 -7.83 14.36 -22.04
C GLU A 223 -8.40 13.63 -20.81
N GLU A 224 -8.00 12.37 -20.58
CA GLU A 224 -8.43 11.58 -19.41
C GLU A 224 -7.97 12.26 -18.11
N ALA A 225 -6.75 12.78 -18.10
CA ALA A 225 -6.21 13.56 -16.98
C ALA A 225 -6.96 14.87 -16.74
N SER A 226 -7.24 15.64 -17.80
CA SER A 226 -7.96 16.92 -17.72
C SER A 226 -9.33 16.75 -17.06
N ASN A 227 -10.10 15.77 -17.55
CA ASN A 227 -11.41 15.45 -17.00
C ASN A 227 -11.34 14.97 -15.53
N LEU A 228 -10.44 14.03 -15.20
CA LEU A 228 -10.29 13.53 -13.83
C LEU A 228 -9.84 14.62 -12.83
N LEU A 229 -8.96 15.53 -13.25
CA LEU A 229 -8.48 16.62 -12.40
C LEU A 229 -9.50 17.76 -12.28
N GLY A 230 -10.25 18.07 -13.34
CA GLY A 230 -11.39 18.99 -13.31
C GLY A 230 -12.50 18.50 -12.38
N GLU A 231 -12.90 17.23 -12.51
CA GLU A 231 -13.85 16.60 -11.59
C GLU A 231 -13.37 16.57 -10.12
N ALA A 232 -12.06 16.45 -9.89
CA ALA A 232 -11.49 16.53 -8.54
C ALA A 232 -11.57 17.97 -7.99
N PHE A 233 -11.35 18.98 -8.83
CA PHE A 233 -11.45 20.40 -8.47
C PHE A 233 -12.90 20.82 -8.17
N ASP A 234 -13.85 20.45 -9.03
CA ASP A 234 -15.28 20.72 -8.83
C ASP A 234 -15.85 20.10 -7.55
N LEU A 235 -15.31 18.96 -7.13
CA LEU A 235 -15.64 18.32 -5.85
C LEU A 235 -14.97 19.03 -4.66
N CYS A 236 -13.83 19.72 -4.83
CA CYS A 236 -13.24 20.55 -3.77
C CYS A 236 -14.09 21.78 -3.47
N ASP A 237 -14.56 22.51 -4.50
CA ASP A 237 -15.39 23.72 -4.33
C ASP A 237 -16.73 23.42 -3.64
N ARG A 238 -17.18 22.15 -3.65
CA ARG A 238 -18.38 21.67 -2.95
C ARG A 238 -18.11 21.20 -1.51
N THR A 239 -16.88 21.28 -1.01
CA THR A 239 -16.53 20.89 0.38
C THR A 239 -16.32 22.09 1.29
N PRO A 240 -16.91 22.11 2.51
CA PRO A 240 -16.51 23.03 3.56
C PRO A 240 -15.00 22.94 3.82
N ALA A 241 -14.33 24.10 3.90
CA ALA A 241 -12.90 24.22 3.64
C ALA A 241 -11.96 23.38 4.53
N GLY A 242 -12.41 22.92 5.70
CA GLY A 242 -11.62 22.14 6.66
C GLY A 242 -11.40 20.68 6.28
N THR A 243 -12.36 20.01 5.63
CA THR A 243 -12.33 18.54 5.49
C THR A 243 -11.23 18.05 4.54
N SER A 244 -10.97 18.81 3.48
CA SER A 244 -9.86 18.53 2.55
C SER A 244 -8.51 18.97 3.13
N LEU A 245 -8.49 20.01 3.99
CA LEU A 245 -7.25 20.54 4.59
C LEU A 245 -6.51 19.51 5.46
N ALA A 246 -7.21 18.66 6.22
CA ALA A 246 -6.55 17.71 7.14
C ALA A 246 -5.70 16.64 6.43
N PHE A 247 -6.15 16.16 5.27
CA PHE A 247 -5.36 15.22 4.45
C PHE A 247 -4.24 15.95 3.70
N TRP A 248 -4.54 17.13 3.14
CA TRP A 248 -3.59 17.91 2.35
C TRP A 248 -2.47 18.48 3.24
N SER A 249 -2.73 18.92 4.47
CA SER A 249 -1.70 19.41 5.40
C SER A 249 -0.75 18.30 5.90
N SER A 250 -1.27 17.09 6.09
CA SER A 250 -0.44 15.89 6.33
C SER A 250 0.46 15.56 5.13
N SER A 251 0.00 15.86 3.91
CA SER A 251 0.71 15.59 2.64
C SER A 251 1.70 16.69 2.26
N SER A 252 1.43 17.95 2.57
CA SER A 252 2.33 19.08 2.30
C SER A 252 3.58 19.05 3.17
N ARG A 253 3.48 18.57 4.43
CA ARG A 253 4.62 18.49 5.35
C ARG A 253 5.66 17.41 4.95
N SER A 254 5.38 16.60 3.93
CA SER A 254 6.22 15.46 3.49
C SER A 254 6.72 15.58 2.04
N GLY A 255 6.76 16.80 1.48
CA GLY A 255 7.41 17.11 0.20
C GLY A 255 6.65 16.68 -1.07
N CYS A 256 5.77 15.68 -0.99
CA CYS A 256 4.97 15.17 -2.12
C CYS A 256 4.00 16.17 -2.77
N PHE A 257 3.83 17.36 -2.19
CA PHE A 257 2.68 18.23 -2.44
C PHE A 257 3.05 19.70 -2.74
N SER A 258 3.88 19.91 -3.77
CA SER A 258 4.07 21.23 -4.40
C SER A 258 2.87 21.62 -5.28
N ALA A 259 1.67 21.58 -4.68
CA ALA A 259 0.42 22.02 -5.28
C ALA A 259 -0.29 22.92 -4.26
N ARG A 260 0.06 24.22 -4.31
CA ARG A 260 -0.69 25.29 -3.66
C ARG A 260 -2.13 25.22 -4.15
N ARG A 261 -3.14 25.48 -3.29
CA ARG A 261 -4.56 25.52 -3.72
C ARG A 261 -4.66 26.35 -5.01
N PRO A 262 -5.30 25.87 -6.08
CA PRO A 262 -5.59 26.71 -7.24
C PRO A 262 -6.42 27.89 -6.75
N SER A 263 -5.85 29.09 -6.80
CA SER A 263 -6.55 30.30 -6.41
C SER A 263 -7.64 30.56 -7.44
N ARG A 264 -8.84 30.96 -7.02
CA ARG A 264 -9.99 31.21 -7.92
C ARG A 264 -9.85 32.48 -8.77
N ARG A 265 -8.62 32.96 -8.98
CA ARG A 265 -8.22 34.07 -9.86
C ARG A 265 -7.29 33.51 -10.95
N SER A 266 -7.62 33.83 -12.21
CA SER A 266 -6.89 33.54 -13.45
C SER A 266 -6.54 32.06 -13.73
N LEU A 267 -7.58 31.26 -14.00
CA LEU A 267 -7.58 30.49 -15.25
C LEU A 267 -8.46 31.26 -16.25
N PRO A 268 -7.90 31.94 -17.27
CA PRO A 268 -8.70 32.68 -18.23
C PRO A 268 -9.43 31.73 -19.20
N LEU A 269 -10.76 31.70 -19.12
CA LEU A 269 -11.65 30.81 -19.88
C LEU A 269 -11.78 31.14 -21.38
N THR A 270 -10.79 31.85 -21.95
CA THR A 270 -10.77 32.38 -23.32
C THR A 270 -9.60 31.86 -24.17
N ALA A 271 -8.76 30.98 -23.62
CA ALA A 271 -7.56 30.46 -24.30
C ALA A 271 -7.78 29.17 -25.14
N LEU A 272 -9.04 28.84 -25.50
CA LEU A 272 -9.39 27.60 -26.22
C LEU A 272 -10.03 27.81 -27.60
N THR A 273 -9.99 29.03 -28.16
CA THR A 273 -10.65 29.35 -29.44
C THR A 273 -9.76 30.10 -30.45
N SER A 274 -8.47 29.74 -30.59
CA SER A 274 -7.63 30.12 -31.76
C SER A 274 -6.25 29.43 -31.86
N LEU A 275 -6.14 28.09 -31.77
CA LEU A 275 -4.93 27.39 -32.23
C LEU A 275 -4.90 27.25 -33.77
N SER A 276 -4.82 28.40 -34.46
CA SER A 276 -4.75 28.48 -35.93
C SER A 276 -3.77 29.55 -36.43
N THR A 277 -2.76 29.92 -35.63
CA THR A 277 -1.60 30.68 -36.10
C THR A 277 -0.36 30.32 -35.26
N LEU A 278 0.73 29.93 -35.95
CA LEU A 278 2.05 29.72 -35.36
C LEU A 278 2.80 31.06 -35.19
N PRO A 279 3.97 31.06 -34.54
CA PRO A 279 5.17 31.07 -35.39
C PRO A 279 6.22 30.01 -35.02
N THR A 280 6.82 29.43 -36.07
CA THR A 280 7.97 28.52 -36.01
C THR A 280 9.24 29.25 -35.57
N ALA A 281 9.97 28.70 -34.59
CA ALA A 281 11.22 29.31 -34.10
C ALA A 281 12.29 28.30 -33.63
N LEU A 282 12.61 27.27 -34.44
CA LEU A 282 13.87 26.50 -34.30
C LEU A 282 14.17 25.58 -35.52
N SER A 283 14.36 26.15 -36.72
CA SER A 283 15.06 25.45 -37.82
C SER A 283 15.61 26.38 -38.91
N ARG A 284 16.93 26.62 -38.86
CA ARG A 284 17.85 27.04 -39.94
C ARG A 284 19.27 26.95 -39.35
N ALA A 285 20.33 26.56 -40.06
CA ALA A 285 20.50 26.14 -41.45
C ALA A 285 21.64 25.06 -41.50
N THR A 286 22.02 24.36 -42.58
CA THR A 286 21.71 24.48 -44.03
C THR A 286 21.86 23.09 -44.71
N SER A 287 21.51 22.99 -46.01
CA SER A 287 21.42 21.76 -46.82
C SER A 287 22.75 21.43 -47.61
N PRO A 288 22.83 20.37 -48.46
CA PRO A 288 24.09 19.59 -48.67
C PRO A 288 24.77 19.63 -50.07
N SER A 289 25.98 19.06 -50.18
CA SER A 289 26.55 18.52 -51.44
C SER A 289 27.76 17.54 -51.29
N SER A 290 27.74 16.48 -52.11
CA SER A 290 28.80 15.59 -52.69
C SER A 290 30.29 15.57 -52.24
N THR A 291 30.73 14.42 -51.69
CA THR A 291 31.84 13.47 -52.12
C THR A 291 33.18 13.95 -52.75
N PRO A 292 34.27 13.12 -52.73
CA PRO A 292 34.97 12.40 -51.64
C PRO A 292 36.52 12.66 -51.67
N PRO A 293 37.37 12.09 -50.77
CA PRO A 293 38.26 10.98 -51.20
C PRO A 293 38.70 10.00 -50.06
N SER A 294 39.63 9.08 -50.37
CA SER A 294 40.19 8.04 -49.46
C SER A 294 41.77 8.00 -49.48
N PRO A 295 42.44 7.00 -48.87
CA PRO A 295 43.37 7.11 -47.74
C PRO A 295 44.88 7.29 -48.12
N PRO A 296 45.83 7.24 -47.15
CA PRO A 296 46.63 6.00 -47.02
C PRO A 296 47.21 5.61 -45.63
N THR A 297 47.24 4.29 -45.38
CA THR A 297 48.27 3.43 -44.71
C THR A 297 49.12 3.85 -43.48
N SER A 298 49.10 2.95 -42.46
CA SER A 298 50.30 2.37 -41.76
C SER A 298 51.11 3.24 -40.75
N ALA A 299 51.77 2.71 -39.69
CA ALA A 299 51.84 1.36 -39.09
C ALA A 299 52.47 1.39 -37.66
N THR A 300 52.41 0.27 -36.91
CA THR A 300 53.43 -0.20 -35.90
C THR A 300 53.63 0.63 -34.59
N THR A 301 53.66 0.12 -33.34
CA THR A 301 53.77 -1.26 -32.79
C THR A 301 52.98 -1.46 -31.47
N LEU A 302 52.69 -2.73 -31.16
CA LEU A 302 52.33 -3.30 -29.83
C LEU A 302 53.58 -3.40 -28.90
N PRO A 303 53.51 -3.64 -27.55
CA PRO A 303 53.01 -4.93 -27.02
C PRO A 303 52.44 -5.03 -25.57
N LYS A 304 51.40 -5.89 -25.42
CA LYS A 304 51.23 -7.00 -24.43
C LYS A 304 51.26 -6.73 -22.90
N ALA A 305 50.79 -7.63 -22.01
CA ALA A 305 49.71 -8.65 -21.99
C ALA A 305 49.67 -9.33 -20.59
N CYS A 306 48.66 -10.20 -20.34
CA CYS A 306 48.52 -11.14 -19.21
C CYS A 306 48.19 -10.49 -17.84
N THR A 307 47.20 -10.89 -17.02
CA THR A 307 46.36 -12.12 -16.83
C THR A 307 46.94 -13.16 -15.85
N SER A 308 46.06 -13.74 -15.01
CA SER A 308 46.28 -14.85 -14.04
C SER A 308 46.98 -14.43 -12.71
N CYS A 309 46.84 -15.12 -11.57
CA CYS A 309 45.91 -16.20 -11.17
C CYS A 309 45.75 -16.30 -9.62
N SER A 310 45.01 -17.30 -9.14
CA SER A 310 44.54 -17.42 -7.76
C SER A 310 45.38 -18.31 -6.81
N SER A 311 45.26 -18.03 -5.51
CA SER A 311 45.10 -18.99 -4.37
C SER A 311 46.31 -19.57 -3.60
N SER A 312 46.00 -19.88 -2.33
CA SER A 312 46.43 -21.06 -1.52
C SER A 312 47.66 -21.00 -0.59
N SER A 313 47.40 -21.30 0.70
CA SER A 313 48.24 -22.04 1.69
C SER A 313 49.60 -21.48 2.17
N ALA A 314 50.08 -21.71 3.40
CA ALA A 314 49.47 -22.22 4.66
C ALA A 314 50.47 -22.05 5.86
N SER A 315 50.05 -22.53 7.05
CA SER A 315 50.87 -22.99 8.20
C SER A 315 51.26 -22.00 9.32
N SER A 316 50.75 -22.30 10.53
CA SER A 316 51.24 -21.84 11.85
C SER A 316 52.42 -22.71 12.35
N PRO A 317 53.01 -22.47 13.54
CA PRO A 317 52.45 -22.87 14.85
C PRO A 317 52.46 -21.67 15.85
N ILE A 318 52.41 -21.71 17.20
CA ILE A 318 52.50 -22.72 18.29
C ILE A 318 51.36 -22.47 19.32
N ALA A 319 51.18 -23.37 20.30
CA ALA A 319 50.22 -23.31 21.41
C ALA A 319 50.72 -22.39 22.59
N THR A 320 50.09 -22.21 23.77
CA THR A 320 49.45 -23.20 24.67
C THR A 320 48.37 -22.64 25.65
N SER A 321 47.28 -23.42 25.84
CA SER A 321 46.56 -23.73 27.12
C SER A 321 45.96 -22.60 28.00
N SER A 322 44.86 -22.74 28.74
CA SER A 322 43.85 -23.82 28.98
C SER A 322 42.69 -23.24 29.84
N ALA A 323 41.59 -23.93 30.23
CA ALA A 323 40.68 -24.89 29.59
C ALA A 323 39.72 -25.49 30.66
N LYS A 324 38.38 -25.40 30.48
CA LYS A 324 37.29 -26.24 31.08
C LYS A 324 35.92 -25.53 30.87
N SER A 325 34.77 -26.21 30.71
CA SER A 325 34.46 -27.58 30.23
C SER A 325 32.93 -27.72 30.01
N THR A 326 32.50 -28.35 28.92
CA THR A 326 31.10 -28.77 28.66
C THR A 326 30.84 -30.18 29.22
N PRO A 327 29.56 -30.64 29.32
CA PRO A 327 28.87 -31.39 28.23
C PRO A 327 27.38 -30.97 28.08
N SER A 328 26.52 -31.46 27.16
CA SER A 328 26.65 -32.22 25.89
C SER A 328 25.34 -32.09 25.07
N SER A 329 25.39 -32.27 23.74
CA SER A 329 24.22 -32.22 22.82
C SER A 329 23.47 -33.57 22.72
N PRO A 330 22.35 -33.70 21.96
CA PRO A 330 22.43 -33.77 20.48
C PRO A 330 21.35 -32.99 19.70
N GLN A 331 21.63 -32.69 18.42
CA GLN A 331 20.66 -32.21 17.43
C GLN A 331 20.25 -33.34 16.48
N THR A 332 18.99 -33.37 16.03
CA THR A 332 18.50 -34.32 15.01
C THR A 332 18.58 -33.73 13.59
N ARG A 333 19.12 -34.51 12.65
CA ARG A 333 19.08 -34.19 11.21
C ARG A 333 17.75 -34.62 10.58
N PHE A 334 17.24 -33.81 9.67
CA PHE A 334 16.23 -34.24 8.68
C PHE A 334 16.91 -34.44 7.30
N PRO A 335 16.60 -35.51 6.56
CA PRO A 335 17.09 -35.71 5.19
C PRO A 335 16.16 -35.10 4.14
N SER A 336 16.73 -34.40 3.16
CA SER A 336 16.00 -33.94 1.96
C SER A 336 15.63 -35.13 1.06
N ARG A 337 14.38 -35.19 0.58
CA ARG A 337 13.93 -36.14 -0.44
C ARG A 337 13.26 -35.40 -1.60
N ALA A 338 13.67 -35.71 -2.83
CA ALA A 338 13.17 -35.07 -4.04
C ALA A 338 11.74 -35.48 -4.39
N LEU A 339 11.02 -34.59 -5.09
CA LEU A 339 9.68 -34.82 -5.62
C LEU A 339 9.75 -35.44 -7.04
N PRO A 340 8.94 -36.48 -7.34
CA PRO A 340 8.76 -36.97 -8.72
C PRO A 340 7.79 -36.09 -9.53
N PRO A 341 7.83 -36.13 -10.87
CA PRO A 341 7.01 -35.29 -11.77
C PRO A 341 5.54 -35.74 -11.87
N PRO A 342 4.64 -34.86 -12.36
CA PRO A 342 3.19 -35.14 -12.45
C PRO A 342 2.79 -36.04 -13.64
N SER A 343 1.74 -36.83 -13.44
CA SER A 343 1.11 -37.68 -14.47
C SER A 343 0.15 -36.88 -15.39
N PRO A 344 -0.05 -37.31 -16.66
CA PRO A 344 -0.77 -36.54 -17.67
C PRO A 344 -2.30 -36.63 -17.61
N LEU A 345 -2.96 -35.66 -18.26
CA LEU A 345 -4.41 -35.64 -18.52
C LEU A 345 -4.77 -36.55 -19.72
N PRO A 346 -5.92 -37.24 -19.70
CA PRO A 346 -6.42 -37.98 -20.86
C PRO A 346 -6.99 -37.05 -21.95
N ALA A 347 -6.83 -37.44 -23.22
CA ALA A 347 -7.31 -36.71 -24.39
C ALA A 347 -8.66 -37.24 -24.93
N SER A 348 -9.22 -36.52 -25.90
CA SER A 348 -10.62 -36.63 -26.35
C SER A 348 -10.85 -37.55 -27.56
N GLN A 349 -12.14 -37.79 -27.87
CA GLN A 349 -12.70 -38.25 -29.17
C GLN A 349 -12.63 -39.77 -29.46
N PRO A 350 -13.48 -40.35 -30.35
CA PRO A 350 -14.22 -39.72 -31.45
C PRO A 350 -15.74 -39.97 -31.56
N THR A 351 -16.30 -39.38 -32.62
CA THR A 351 -17.73 -39.20 -32.97
C THR A 351 -18.30 -40.34 -33.82
N THR A 352 -19.53 -40.80 -33.55
CA THR A 352 -20.31 -41.62 -34.51
C THR A 352 -21.79 -41.19 -34.59
N GLN A 353 -22.12 -40.62 -35.76
CA GLN A 353 -23.38 -40.52 -36.51
C GLN A 353 -24.80 -40.59 -35.87
N ARG A 354 -25.69 -39.82 -36.53
CA ARG A 354 -27.15 -39.70 -36.34
C ARG A 354 -27.90 -40.80 -37.14
N PRO A 355 -29.17 -41.06 -36.83
CA PRO A 355 -30.19 -40.81 -37.88
C PRO A 355 -31.43 -40.06 -37.37
N SER A 356 -32.35 -39.70 -38.27
CA SER A 356 -33.49 -38.82 -38.01
C SER A 356 -34.75 -39.24 -38.77
N ALA A 357 -35.91 -39.27 -38.11
CA ALA A 357 -37.25 -39.20 -38.74
C ALA A 357 -38.38 -39.01 -37.70
N CYS A 358 -39.59 -38.72 -38.20
CA CYS A 358 -40.91 -38.88 -37.57
C CYS A 358 -41.31 -37.99 -36.37
N SER A 359 -41.97 -36.87 -36.68
CA SER A 359 -43.22 -36.46 -35.98
C SER A 359 -44.37 -37.41 -36.39
N PRO A 360 -45.51 -37.43 -35.68
CA PRO A 360 -46.64 -36.60 -36.12
C PRO A 360 -47.65 -36.12 -35.05
N THR A 361 -48.56 -35.22 -35.48
CA THR A 361 -49.96 -35.01 -35.03
C THR A 361 -50.32 -34.75 -33.54
N LEU A 362 -50.80 -33.53 -33.29
CA LEU A 362 -52.20 -33.22 -32.88
C LEU A 362 -52.98 -34.24 -32.04
N SER A 363 -53.45 -33.81 -30.85
CA SER A 363 -54.89 -33.63 -30.59
C SER A 363 -55.13 -32.70 -29.38
N THR A 364 -56.21 -31.93 -29.43
CA THR A 364 -56.81 -31.26 -28.26
C THR A 364 -57.54 -32.26 -27.37
N ARG A 365 -57.69 -31.93 -26.07
CA ARG A 365 -58.95 -32.05 -25.33
C ARG A 365 -58.95 -31.29 -24.01
N ASP A 366 -60.15 -30.89 -23.62
CA ASP A 366 -60.49 -30.03 -22.49
C ASP A 366 -60.76 -30.83 -21.21
N THR A 367 -60.43 -30.25 -20.05
CA THR A 367 -61.36 -29.87 -18.95
C THR A 367 -60.64 -28.94 -17.97
#